data_AF-A0A9W6A6M4-F1
#
_entry.id   AF-A0A9W6A6M4-F1
#
_cell.length_a   1.000
_cell.length_b   1.000
_cell.length_c   1.000
_cell.angle_alpha   90.00
_cell.angle_beta   90.00
_cell.angle_gamma   90.00
#
_symmetry.space_group_name_H-M   'P 1'
#
loop_
_entity.id
_entity.type
_entity.pdbx_description
1 polymer ?
#
loop_
_entity_poly.entity_id
_entity_poly.type
_entity_poly.pdbx_seq_one_letter_code
_entity_poly.pdbx_strand_id
1 'polypeptide(L)'
;MAAPRVLVASGTLSGVDHEIFGSNELMHQSVHVRVVLTEDGIPQSLASWSKGWGGECYLEVNMTAQLQENRHILVTVNGKLFEGTDETPTDLEDEKTQMALVPRGGLPVPFTMQLNSSGFGGGDSATISVTFVNTIAEG
;
A
#
# COMPACT_ATOMS: atom_id res chain seq x y z
N MET A 1 20.17 -12.84 21.89
CA MET A 1 19.22 -11.95 21.20
C MET A 1 18.82 -12.60 19.89
N ALA A 2 17.54 -12.57 19.52
CA ALA A 2 17.10 -13.07 18.21
C ALA A 2 17.57 -12.11 17.10
N ALA A 3 17.96 -12.65 15.94
CA ALA A 3 18.42 -11.84 14.83
C ALA A 3 17.29 -10.92 14.31
N PRO A 4 17.57 -9.63 14.02
CA PRO A 4 16.60 -8.71 13.43
C PRO A 4 15.96 -9.28 12.15
N ARG A 5 14.72 -8.87 11.87
CA ARG A 5 14.02 -9.23 10.64
C ARG A 5 13.99 -8.06 9.68
N VAL A 6 14.08 -8.36 8.39
CA VAL A 6 13.90 -7.38 7.34
C VAL A 6 12.61 -7.72 6.63
N LEU A 7 11.70 -6.75 6.58
CA LEU A 7 10.55 -6.80 5.69
C LEU A 7 10.92 -6.06 4.40
N VAL A 8 10.75 -6.73 3.27
CA VAL A 8 10.81 -6.12 1.94
C VAL A 8 9.41 -6.12 1.35
N ALA A 9 8.97 -4.98 0.82
CA ALA A 9 7.77 -4.88 0.01
C ALA A 9 8.14 -4.47 -1.41
N SER A 10 7.62 -5.19 -2.40
CA SER A 10 7.86 -4.90 -3.81
C SER A 10 6.59 -5.07 -4.64
N GLY A 11 6.35 -4.20 -5.62
CA GLY A 11 5.16 -4.27 -6.46
C GLY A 11 4.83 -2.93 -7.08
N THR A 12 3.55 -2.62 -7.20
CA THR A 12 3.04 -1.42 -7.86
C THR A 12 1.79 -0.88 -7.18
N LEU A 13 1.64 0.44 -7.22
CA LEU A 13 0.36 1.12 -7.07
C LEU A 13 -0.10 1.50 -8.47
N SER A 14 -1.38 1.31 -8.77
CA SER A 14 -1.97 1.76 -10.03
C SER A 14 -3.28 2.49 -9.80
N GLY A 15 -3.58 3.43 -10.67
CA GLY A 15 -4.83 4.18 -10.68
C GLY A 15 -5.41 4.22 -12.08
N VAL A 16 -6.74 4.26 -12.15
CA VAL A 16 -7.51 4.51 -13.36
C VAL A 16 -8.47 5.62 -13.03
N ASP A 17 -8.41 6.69 -13.80
CA ASP A 17 -9.46 7.70 -13.90
C ASP A 17 -10.26 7.40 -15.17
N HIS A 18 -11.58 7.27 -15.03
CA HIS A 18 -12.49 6.81 -16.06
C HIS A 18 -13.26 7.96 -16.72
N GLU A 19 -12.87 8.24 -17.96
CA GLU A 19 -13.47 9.29 -18.74
C GLU A 19 -14.67 8.82 -19.58
N ILE A 20 -15.80 9.54 -19.47
CA ILE A 20 -16.97 9.32 -20.33
C ILE A 20 -16.65 9.66 -21.79
N PHE A 21 -15.81 10.68 -22.00
CA PHE A 21 -15.38 11.13 -23.32
C PHE A 21 -13.86 11.24 -23.38
N GLY A 22 -13.20 10.31 -24.05
CA GLY A 22 -11.75 10.34 -24.21
C GLY A 22 -11.13 8.99 -23.91
N SER A 23 -9.85 9.01 -23.55
CA SER A 23 -9.14 7.84 -23.03
C SER A 23 -8.97 8.01 -21.54
N ASN A 24 -9.16 6.92 -20.79
CA ASN A 24 -8.88 6.89 -19.35
C ASN A 24 -7.46 7.35 -19.05
N GLU A 25 -7.30 8.12 -17.97
CA GLU A 25 -6.00 8.51 -17.47
C GLU A 25 -5.49 7.46 -16.47
N LEU A 26 -4.19 7.16 -16.54
CA LEU A 26 -3.60 6.04 -15.81
C LEU A 26 -2.47 6.50 -14.91
N MET A 27 -2.41 5.92 -13.72
CA MET A 27 -1.31 6.08 -12.77
C MET A 27 -0.60 4.75 -12.56
N HIS A 28 0.73 4.80 -12.54
CA HIS A 28 1.57 3.68 -12.12
C HIS A 28 2.73 4.18 -11.27
N GLN A 29 2.88 3.62 -10.08
CA GLN A 29 3.98 3.90 -9.16
C GLN A 29 4.62 2.59 -8.72
N SER A 30 5.93 2.44 -8.96
CA SER A 30 6.66 1.27 -8.47
C SER A 30 6.90 1.35 -6.96
N VAL A 31 6.81 0.19 -6.30
CA VAL A 31 7.07 0.00 -4.87
C VAL A 31 8.30 -0.90 -4.72
N HIS A 32 9.31 -0.40 -4.02
CA HIS A 32 10.42 -1.21 -3.52
C HIS A 32 10.95 -0.58 -2.24
N VAL A 33 10.52 -1.09 -1.09
CA VAL A 33 10.86 -0.54 0.23
C VAL A 33 11.29 -1.65 1.18
N ARG A 34 12.13 -1.30 2.15
CA ARG A 34 12.58 -2.23 3.19
C ARG A 34 12.55 -1.56 4.56
N VAL A 35 12.25 -2.32 5.60
CA VAL A 35 12.39 -1.90 7.00
C VAL A 35 13.04 -3.00 7.82
N VAL A 36 13.90 -2.61 8.76
CA VAL A 36 14.54 -3.52 9.72
C VAL A 36 13.78 -3.44 11.04
N LEU A 37 13.20 -4.56 11.46
CA LEU A 37 12.45 -4.65 12.71
C LEU A 37 13.31 -5.31 13.79
N THR A 38 13.57 -4.56 14.86
CA THR A 38 14.44 -4.95 15.97
C THR A 38 13.67 -5.26 17.25
N GLU A 39 12.49 -4.68 17.43
CA GLU A 39 11.70 -4.77 18.66
C GLU A 39 10.37 -5.48 18.39
N ASP A 40 10.06 -6.46 19.24
CA ASP A 40 8.81 -7.20 19.17
C ASP A 40 7.65 -6.33 19.70
N GLY A 41 6.50 -6.37 19.02
CA GLY A 41 5.29 -5.68 19.45
C GLY A 41 5.28 -4.16 19.19
N ILE A 42 6.34 -3.57 18.61
CA ILE A 42 6.37 -2.14 18.25
C ILE A 42 6.07 -1.97 16.75
N PRO A 43 4.95 -1.33 16.36
CA PRO A 43 4.70 -0.98 14.98
C PRO A 43 5.72 0.07 14.49
N GLN A 44 6.27 -0.15 13.29
CA GLN A 44 7.19 0.77 12.63
C GLN A 44 6.62 1.18 11.27
N SER A 45 6.87 2.42 10.86
CA SER A 45 6.52 2.88 9.52
C SER A 45 7.37 2.12 8.48
N LEU A 46 6.71 1.51 7.50
CA LEU A 46 7.38 0.90 6.36
C LEU A 46 7.52 1.92 5.23
N ALA A 47 6.41 2.55 4.85
CA ALA A 47 6.35 3.52 3.77
C ALA A 47 5.02 4.27 3.77
N SER A 48 5.04 5.46 3.19
CA SER A 48 3.87 6.26 2.88
C SER A 48 4.01 6.79 1.45
N TRP A 49 2.93 6.71 0.67
CA TRP A 49 2.86 7.27 -0.67
C TRP A 49 1.64 8.14 -0.78
N SER A 50 1.79 9.21 -1.55
CA SER A 50 0.65 9.95 -2.07
C SER A 50 0.89 10.30 -3.53
N LYS A 51 -0.16 10.17 -4.35
CA LYS A 51 -0.05 10.38 -5.79
C LYS A 51 -1.40 10.77 -6.40
N GLY A 52 -1.41 11.88 -7.12
CA GLY A 52 -2.50 12.29 -7.99
C GLY A 52 -2.35 11.79 -9.44
N TRP A 53 -3.48 11.71 -10.14
CA TRP A 53 -3.61 11.50 -11.59
C TRP A 53 -4.99 11.97 -12.07
N GLY A 54 -5.23 12.00 -13.38
CA GLY A 54 -6.57 12.32 -13.90
C GLY A 54 -6.92 13.80 -13.84
N GLY A 55 -6.08 14.63 -13.22
CA GLY A 55 -6.48 15.97 -12.83
C GLY A 55 -7.42 16.02 -11.62
N GLU A 56 -8.06 14.92 -11.21
CA GLU A 56 -9.04 14.89 -10.11
C GLU A 56 -8.90 13.75 -9.10
N CYS A 57 -8.16 12.69 -9.45
CA CYS A 57 -7.94 11.54 -8.57
C CYS A 57 -6.71 11.73 -7.67
N TYR A 58 -6.78 11.21 -6.44
CA TYR A 58 -5.66 11.18 -5.50
C TYR A 58 -5.66 9.91 -4.64
N LEU A 59 -4.50 9.27 -4.50
CA LEU A 59 -4.32 8.07 -3.69
C LEU A 59 -3.36 8.37 -2.54
N GLU A 60 -3.73 7.98 -1.33
CA GLU A 60 -2.81 7.85 -0.19
C GLU A 60 -2.67 6.38 0.22
N VAL A 61 -1.45 5.95 0.50
CA VAL A 61 -1.16 4.61 1.01
C VAL A 61 -0.19 4.72 2.17
N ASN A 62 -0.59 4.21 3.33
CA ASN A 62 0.26 4.12 4.52
C ASN A 62 0.46 2.66 4.90
N MET A 63 1.72 2.23 5.01
CA MET A 63 2.09 0.89 5.44
C MET A 63 2.88 0.92 6.73
N THR A 64 2.48 0.09 7.68
CA THR A 64 3.22 -0.16 8.92
C THR A 64 3.51 -1.64 9.07
N ALA A 65 4.59 -1.96 9.78
CA ALA A 65 5.02 -3.33 10.02
C ALA A 65 5.33 -3.52 11.50
N GLN A 66 4.90 -4.65 12.07
CA GLN A 66 5.12 -4.98 13.46
C GLN A 66 5.67 -6.41 13.56
N LEU A 67 6.81 -6.55 14.24
CA LEU A 67 7.39 -7.86 14.51
C LEU A 67 6.64 -8.55 15.65
N GLN A 68 6.23 -9.79 15.43
CA GLN A 68 5.48 -10.60 16.39
C GLN A 68 6.41 -11.58 17.12
N GLU A 69 5.99 -12.11 18.27
CA GLU A 69 6.79 -13.01 19.12
C GLU A 69 7.27 -14.27 18.38
N ASN A 70 6.47 -14.79 17.44
CA ASN A 70 6.83 -15.93 16.58
C ASN A 70 7.76 -15.57 15.40
N ARG A 71 8.24 -14.32 15.35
CA ARG A 71 9.05 -13.73 14.28
C ARG A 71 8.32 -13.58 12.94
N HIS A 72 6.99 -13.69 12.94
CA HIS A 72 6.19 -13.23 11.82
C HIS A 72 6.14 -11.70 11.85
N ILE A 73 5.83 -11.11 10.70
CA ILE A 73 5.64 -9.67 10.58
C ILE A 73 4.18 -9.44 10.23
N LEU A 74 3.48 -8.70 11.07
CA LEU A 74 2.15 -8.19 10.74
C LEU A 74 2.34 -6.88 9.98
N VAL A 75 1.85 -6.84 8.74
CA VAL A 75 1.84 -5.62 7.93
C VAL A 75 0.42 -5.08 7.91
N THR A 76 0.25 -3.81 8.22
CA THR A 76 -1.03 -3.10 8.12
C THR A 76 -0.92 -2.09 6.99
N VAL A 77 -1.81 -2.19 6.02
CA VAL A 77 -1.92 -1.28 4.87
C VAL A 77 -3.22 -0.50 5.01
N ASN A 78 -3.13 0.82 5.05
CA ASN A 78 -4.26 1.74 4.95
C ASN A 78 -4.17 2.44 3.59
N GLY A 79 -5.19 2.29 2.76
CA GLY A 79 -5.31 2.95 1.47
C GLY A 79 -6.53 3.86 1.46
N LYS A 80 -6.39 5.05 0.88
CA LYS A 80 -7.45 6.05 0.71
C LYS A 80 -7.46 6.56 -0.72
N LEU A 81 -8.63 6.53 -1.34
CA LEU A 81 -8.88 7.10 -2.66
C LEU A 81 -9.74 8.36 -2.49
N PHE A 82 -9.31 9.43 -3.13
CA PHE A 82 -10.02 10.70 -3.20
C PHE A 82 -10.30 11.03 -4.67
N GLU A 83 -11.45 11.65 -4.95
CA GLU A 83 -11.87 12.12 -6.27
C GLU A 83 -12.53 13.48 -6.10
N GLY A 84 -11.89 14.54 -6.60
CA GLY A 84 -12.33 15.92 -6.39
C GLY A 84 -12.47 16.69 -7.68
N THR A 85 -12.08 17.96 -7.66
CA THR A 85 -11.95 18.80 -8.87
C THR A 85 -10.49 19.08 -9.23
N ASP A 86 -9.58 18.60 -8.39
CA ASP A 86 -8.14 18.70 -8.53
C ASP A 86 -7.48 17.47 -7.86
N GLU A 87 -6.18 17.27 -8.10
CA GLU A 87 -5.41 16.17 -7.50
C GLU A 87 -5.04 16.45 -6.01
N THR A 88 -6.03 16.77 -5.17
CA THR A 88 -5.85 17.03 -3.74
C THR A 88 -6.68 16.09 -2.87
N PRO A 89 -6.23 15.77 -1.64
CA PRO A 89 -6.94 14.84 -0.75
C PRO A 89 -8.11 15.52 -0.03
N THR A 90 -9.05 16.07 -0.79
CA THR A 90 -10.16 16.87 -0.24
C THR A 90 -11.48 16.10 -0.17
N ASP A 91 -11.75 15.21 -1.13
CA ASP A 91 -13.01 14.48 -1.21
C ASP A 91 -12.77 12.96 -1.19
N LEU A 92 -12.95 12.36 -0.01
CA LEU A 92 -12.62 10.96 0.26
C LEU A 92 -13.75 10.03 -0.21
N GLU A 93 -13.44 9.18 -1.19
CA GLU A 93 -14.40 8.24 -1.79
C GLU A 93 -14.33 6.84 -1.17
N ASP A 94 -13.13 6.31 -0.94
CA ASP A 94 -12.96 4.96 -0.36
C ASP A 94 -11.76 4.93 0.59
N GLU A 95 -11.93 4.23 1.70
CA GLU A 95 -10.87 3.96 2.66
C GLU A 95 -10.93 2.50 3.09
N LYS A 96 -9.79 1.80 2.96
CA LYS A 96 -9.65 0.42 3.43
C LYS A 96 -8.41 0.26 4.25
N THR A 97 -8.55 -0.49 5.34
CA THR A 97 -7.43 -1.01 6.11
C THR A 97 -7.43 -2.53 6.04
N GLN A 98 -6.34 -3.12 5.60
CA GLN A 98 -6.15 -4.57 5.56
C GLN A 98 -4.81 -4.95 6.18
N MET A 99 -4.73 -6.21 6.61
CA MET A 99 -3.53 -6.75 7.24
C MET A 99 -3.02 -7.98 6.50
N ALA A 100 -1.71 -8.13 6.44
CA ALA A 100 -1.04 -9.34 5.96
C ALA A 100 -0.10 -9.88 7.03
N LEU A 101 -0.22 -11.17 7.33
CA LEU A 101 0.74 -11.86 8.19
C LEU A 101 1.83 -12.48 7.31
N VAL A 102 3.06 -12.01 7.46
CA VAL A 102 4.22 -12.45 6.68
C VAL A 102 5.04 -13.44 7.52
N PRO A 103 4.96 -14.76 7.25
CA PRO A 103 5.66 -15.75 8.04
C PRO A 103 7.17 -15.56 7.95
N ARG A 104 7.89 -16.00 8.98
CA ARG A 104 9.35 -16.11 8.89
C ARG A 104 9.72 -17.12 7.80
N GLY A 105 10.86 -16.91 7.13
CA GLY A 105 11.43 -17.91 6.22
C GLY A 105 11.55 -17.46 4.76
N GLY A 106 11.32 -16.18 4.46
CA GLY A 106 11.60 -15.61 3.14
C GLY A 106 10.61 -16.00 2.04
N LEU A 107 9.50 -16.67 2.38
CA LEU A 107 8.46 -16.95 1.40
C LEU A 107 7.70 -15.66 1.03
N PRO A 108 7.55 -15.35 -0.27
CA PRO A 108 6.77 -14.21 -0.71
C PRO A 108 5.28 -14.33 -0.34
N VAL A 109 4.71 -13.27 0.21
CA VAL A 109 3.27 -13.17 0.53
C VAL A 109 2.66 -12.08 -0.35
N PRO A 110 1.84 -12.45 -1.36
CA PRO A 110 1.16 -11.47 -2.18
C PRO A 110 0.05 -10.76 -1.39
N PHE A 111 -0.17 -9.49 -1.73
CA PHE A 111 -1.19 -8.64 -1.14
C PHE A 111 -1.80 -7.77 -2.23
N THR A 112 -3.13 -7.66 -2.22
CA THR A 112 -3.86 -6.78 -3.12
C THR A 112 -4.97 -6.07 -2.38
N MET A 113 -5.08 -4.76 -2.58
CA MET A 113 -6.19 -3.94 -2.12
C MET A 113 -6.72 -3.14 -3.31
N GLN A 114 -8.03 -3.18 -3.50
CA GLN A 114 -8.74 -2.39 -4.49
C GLN A 114 -9.57 -1.32 -3.79
N LEU A 115 -9.41 -0.07 -4.21
CA LEU A 115 -10.21 1.08 -3.83
C LEU A 115 -10.99 1.56 -5.07
N ASN A 116 -12.24 1.95 -4.89
CA ASN A 116 -13.07 2.42 -6.01
C ASN A 116 -13.89 3.62 -5.58
N SER A 117 -14.04 4.59 -6.48
CA SER A 117 -15.03 5.64 -6.33
C SER A 117 -16.44 5.10 -6.53
N SER A 118 -17.40 5.65 -5.78
CA SER A 118 -18.82 5.33 -5.91
C SER A 118 -19.70 6.54 -6.22
N GLY A 119 -19.08 7.71 -6.40
CA GLY A 119 -19.72 8.99 -6.71
C GLY A 119 -20.37 9.07 -8.09
N PHE A 120 -20.96 10.24 -8.38
CA PHE A 120 -21.63 10.51 -9.65
C PHE A 120 -20.58 10.85 -10.72
N GLY A 121 -20.30 9.89 -11.61
CA GLY A 121 -19.13 9.91 -12.49
C GLY A 121 -18.31 8.62 -12.41
N GLY A 122 -18.56 7.81 -11.36
CA GLY A 122 -17.77 6.67 -10.94
C GLY A 122 -17.25 5.71 -12.01
N GLY A 123 -16.19 5.00 -11.66
CA GLY A 123 -15.35 4.25 -12.59
C GLY A 123 -13.87 4.36 -12.18
N ASP A 124 -13.57 5.39 -11.41
CA ASP A 124 -12.26 5.66 -10.86
C ASP A 124 -11.88 4.64 -9.81
N SER A 125 -10.60 4.27 -9.85
CA SER A 125 -10.14 3.19 -9.02
C SER A 125 -8.64 3.24 -8.78
N ALA A 126 -8.24 2.64 -7.67
CA ALA A 126 -6.84 2.41 -7.35
C ALA A 126 -6.60 0.97 -6.89
N THR A 127 -5.49 0.40 -7.32
CA THR A 127 -5.04 -0.93 -6.93
C THR A 127 -3.66 -0.84 -6.28
N ILE A 128 -3.55 -1.36 -5.07
CA ILE A 128 -2.28 -1.58 -4.38
C ILE A 128 -1.96 -3.05 -4.55
N SER A 129 -0.91 -3.38 -5.30
CA SER A 129 -0.48 -4.77 -5.55
C SER A 129 0.98 -4.93 -5.16
N VAL A 130 1.23 -5.55 -4.00
CA VAL A 130 2.58 -5.72 -3.46
C VAL A 130 2.80 -7.14 -2.98
N THR A 131 4.06 -7.53 -2.92
CA THR A 131 4.52 -8.78 -2.34
C THR A 131 5.45 -8.46 -1.18
N PHE A 132 5.17 -9.09 -0.03
CA PHE A 132 5.96 -8.95 1.18
C PHE A 132 6.88 -10.15 1.37
N VAL A 133 8.11 -9.90 1.81
CA VAL A 133 9.09 -10.94 2.12
C VAL A 133 9.73 -10.64 3.47
N ASN A 134 9.76 -11.64 4.36
CA ASN A 134 10.39 -11.56 5.68
C ASN A 134 11.70 -12.34 5.69
N THR A 135 12.83 -11.63 5.66
CA THR A 135 14.18 -12.20 5.67
C THR A 135 14.90 -11.91 7.00
N ILE A 136 16.08 -12.52 7.18
CA ILE A 136 16.99 -12.18 8.28
C ILE A 136 17.83 -10.99 7.81
N ALA A 137 18.14 -10.06 8.70
CA ALA A 137 19.18 -9.06 8.44
C ALA A 137 20.53 -9.78 8.37
N GLU A 138 21.11 -9.94 7.17
CA GLU A 138 22.49 -10.37 7.03
C GLU A 138 23.40 -9.24 7.53
N GLY A 139 24.34 -9.58 8.42
CA GLY A 139 25.30 -8.66 9.03
C GLY A 139 26.53 -8.43 8.17
#